data_AF-A0A4Q3FW43-F1
#
_entry.id   AF-A0A4Q3FW43-F1
#
_cell.length_a   1.000
_cell.length_b   1.000
_cell.length_c   1.000
_cell.angle_alpha   90.00
_cell.angle_beta   90.00
_cell.angle_gamma   90.00
#
_symmetry.space_group_name_H-M   'P 1'
#
loop_
_entity.id
_entity.type
_entity.pdbx_description
1 polymer ?
#
loop_
_entity_poly.entity_id
_entity_poly.type
_entity_poly.pdbx_seq_one_letter_code
_entity_poly.pdbx_strand_id
1 'polypeptide(L)'
;MLLLNSFIYYGIGYFILAENKNSVELLGLFTLTNAVIHFVVSLIIYKKELADRNLFYLILAMVITFITIAVPVQLNGGWVTIFWTVEASVLFYLARVKNIAIYEKLSFPLIFLAFLSLLQDWSSSFDYYGNNLAITPMLNVNFLTACIFIGCFIWMFKVSKQETEKPAEWPWMRQILSYAIPSILLLTVYITFRLEISKHFDKLIQSTRITLHQRIGTDDPSYEFNYNYETLKTAWIYIYTLFFASALNYYNTKKLKNSKLAIANLIINLLVVAIFLTHGLLTLSELRDSYLSSENKYFNISSFNIGIRYIAMAFFALLIVQCYQLQKSGLLKKDFKTMFDYLLYISILWIISSELINILELSGTQESYKLGLSILWGVYSLFLIGMGLAKNKKHLRIGAMVLFGITLIKLFFYDIYSLSTISKTIVFVSLGALLLIISFLYNKYKHLIIDDVKVED
;
A
#
# COMPACT_ATOMS: atom_id res chain seq x y z
N MET A 1 19.83 24.31 -36.25
CA MET A 1 20.27 25.58 -35.63
C MET A 1 19.12 26.35 -34.98
N LEU A 2 17.97 26.54 -35.63
CA LEU A 2 16.84 27.31 -35.08
C LEU A 2 16.34 26.80 -33.71
N LEU A 3 16.10 25.48 -33.58
CA LEU A 3 15.70 24.85 -32.31
C LEU A 3 16.69 25.14 -31.19
N LEU A 4 17.97 24.86 -31.43
CA LEU A 4 19.03 25.06 -30.45
C LEU A 4 19.11 26.52 -30.01
N ASN A 5 19.05 27.47 -30.95
CA ASN A 5 19.09 28.90 -30.62
C ASN A 5 17.87 29.34 -29.79
N SER A 6 16.67 28.84 -30.14
CA SER A 6 15.43 29.16 -29.42
C SER A 6 15.46 28.64 -27.98
N PHE A 7 15.94 27.41 -27.78
CA PHE A 7 16.08 26.83 -26.44
C PHE A 7 17.23 27.46 -25.63
N ILE A 8 18.34 27.86 -26.26
CA ILE A 8 19.41 28.60 -25.58
C ILE A 8 18.90 29.96 -25.12
N TYR A 9 18.24 30.72 -26.00
CA TYR A 9 17.65 32.01 -25.65
C TYR A 9 16.65 31.87 -24.49
N TYR A 10 15.73 30.92 -24.60
CA TYR A 10 14.77 30.63 -23.55
C TYR A 10 15.46 30.24 -22.23
N GLY A 11 16.46 29.36 -22.27
CA GLY A 11 17.17 28.89 -21.09
C GLY A 11 17.94 30.00 -20.37
N ILE A 12 18.60 30.89 -21.11
CA ILE A 12 19.31 32.04 -20.54
C ILE A 12 18.30 33.02 -19.92
N GLY A 13 17.23 33.37 -20.63
CA GLY A 13 16.20 34.27 -20.10
C GLY A 13 15.49 33.70 -18.87
N TYR A 14 15.20 32.41 -18.88
CA TYR A 14 14.66 31.68 -17.74
C TYR A 14 15.59 31.77 -16.53
N PHE A 15 16.88 31.50 -16.71
CA PHE A 15 17.87 31.53 -15.63
C PHE A 15 17.95 32.91 -14.97
N ILE A 16 18.04 33.96 -15.79
CA ILE A 16 18.11 35.35 -15.29
C ILE A 16 16.86 35.73 -14.49
N LEU A 17 15.67 35.34 -14.97
CA LEU A 17 14.41 35.63 -14.28
C LEU A 17 14.23 34.80 -13.01
N ALA A 18 14.78 33.57 -12.98
CA ALA A 18 14.68 32.67 -11.85
C ALA A 18 15.57 33.09 -10.65
N GLU A 19 16.68 33.80 -10.89
CA GLU A 19 17.58 34.27 -9.81
C GLU A 19 16.99 35.41 -8.96
N ASN A 20 16.05 36.18 -9.50
CA ASN A 20 15.50 37.35 -8.81
C ASN A 20 14.09 37.06 -8.28
N LYS A 21 13.90 37.15 -6.96
CA LYS A 21 12.66 36.80 -6.25
C LYS A 21 11.40 37.46 -6.83
N ASN A 22 11.50 38.70 -7.31
CA ASN A 22 10.36 39.44 -7.84
C ASN A 22 10.00 39.04 -9.29
N SER A 23 10.92 38.44 -10.04
CA SER A 23 10.69 38.04 -11.44
C SER A 23 10.30 36.58 -11.61
N VAL A 24 10.42 35.76 -10.57
CA VAL A 24 10.01 34.34 -10.60
C VAL A 24 8.53 34.20 -10.98
N GLU A 25 7.67 35.11 -10.51
CA GLU A 25 6.23 35.09 -10.83
C GLU A 25 5.92 35.36 -12.31
N LEU A 26 6.89 35.89 -13.07
CA LEU A 26 6.74 36.21 -14.50
C LEU A 26 7.29 35.11 -15.43
N LEU A 27 7.86 34.04 -14.88
CA LEU A 27 8.49 32.98 -15.68
C LEU A 27 7.54 32.37 -16.71
N GLY A 28 6.30 32.07 -16.33
CA GLY A 28 5.30 31.54 -17.27
C GLY A 28 4.85 32.55 -18.31
N LEU A 29 4.76 33.83 -17.95
CA LEU A 29 4.48 34.90 -18.91
C LEU A 29 5.62 35.04 -19.92
N PHE A 30 6.88 34.90 -19.48
CA PHE A 30 8.04 34.88 -20.35
C PHE A 30 8.01 33.66 -21.31
N THR A 31 7.64 32.49 -20.81
CA THR A 31 7.46 31.28 -21.64
C THR A 31 6.34 31.47 -22.68
N LEU A 32 5.20 32.03 -22.28
CA LEU A 32 4.11 32.37 -23.20
C LEU A 32 4.51 33.42 -24.23
N THR A 33 5.29 34.42 -23.83
CA THR A 33 5.80 35.45 -24.75
C THR A 33 6.69 34.81 -25.82
N ASN A 34 7.53 33.84 -25.45
CA ASN A 34 8.29 33.06 -26.42
C ASN A 34 7.36 32.30 -27.38
N ALA A 35 6.28 31.68 -26.90
CA ALA A 35 5.29 31.04 -27.78
C ALA A 35 4.67 32.04 -28.76
N VAL A 36 4.29 33.24 -28.29
CA VAL A 36 3.70 34.30 -29.13
C VAL A 36 4.68 34.77 -30.20
N ILE A 37 5.96 34.98 -29.86
CA ILE A 37 6.99 35.36 -30.85
C ILE A 37 7.09 34.31 -31.95
N HIS A 38 7.18 33.04 -31.59
CA HIS A 38 7.25 31.94 -32.56
C HIS A 38 5.96 31.83 -33.39
N PHE A 39 4.80 32.13 -32.80
CA PHE A 39 3.53 32.14 -33.51
C PHE A 39 3.45 33.27 -34.54
N VAL A 40 3.91 34.48 -34.19
CA VAL A 40 4.01 35.61 -35.12
C VAL A 40 4.96 35.28 -36.28
N VAL A 41 6.12 34.70 -35.99
CA VAL A 41 7.07 34.26 -37.03
C VAL A 41 6.45 33.19 -37.93
N SER A 42 5.74 32.22 -37.35
CA SER A 42 5.01 31.18 -38.09
C SER A 42 3.97 31.79 -39.05
N LEU A 43 3.19 32.77 -38.60
CA LEU A 43 2.21 33.49 -39.43
C LEU A 43 2.86 34.25 -40.59
N ILE A 44 4.01 34.87 -40.37
CA ILE A 44 4.75 35.60 -41.42
C ILE A 44 5.27 34.62 -42.48
N ILE A 45 5.87 33.50 -42.06
CA ILE A 45 6.39 32.48 -42.96
C ILE A 45 5.25 31.87 -43.80
N TYR A 46 4.11 31.59 -43.18
CA TYR A 46 2.93 31.09 -43.86
C TYR A 46 2.38 32.08 -44.90
N LYS A 47 2.18 33.35 -44.50
CA LYS A 47 1.59 34.37 -45.39
C LYS A 47 2.49 34.74 -46.56
N LYS A 48 3.81 34.70 -46.37
CA LYS A 48 4.78 35.13 -47.38
C LYS A 48 5.43 33.96 -48.13
N GLU A 49 5.01 32.73 -47.86
CA GLU A 49 5.56 31.50 -48.46
C GLU A 49 7.10 31.42 -48.37
N LEU A 50 7.68 31.96 -47.30
CA LEU A 50 9.12 32.21 -47.17
C LEU A 50 9.94 30.95 -46.89
N ALA A 51 9.31 29.82 -46.59
CA ALA A 51 10.00 28.61 -46.21
C ALA A 51 9.26 27.35 -46.64
N ASP A 52 10.00 26.25 -46.62
CA ASP A 52 9.43 24.93 -46.83
C ASP A 52 8.43 24.56 -45.72
N ARG A 53 7.54 23.61 -46.05
CA ARG A 53 6.51 23.15 -45.11
C ARG A 53 7.12 22.58 -43.82
N ASN A 54 8.31 21.99 -43.90
CA ASN A 54 8.99 21.41 -42.75
C ASN A 54 9.39 22.49 -41.74
N LEU A 55 9.93 23.64 -42.18
CA LEU A 55 10.26 24.74 -41.28
C LEU A 55 9.00 25.32 -40.61
N PHE A 56 7.91 25.47 -41.38
CA PHE A 56 6.63 25.92 -40.82
C PHE A 56 6.14 24.99 -39.70
N TYR A 57 6.12 23.68 -39.93
CA TYR A 57 5.71 22.70 -38.92
C TYR A 57 6.64 22.66 -37.71
N LEU A 58 7.94 22.85 -37.91
CA LEU A 58 8.92 22.92 -36.83
C LEU A 58 8.65 24.12 -35.92
N ILE A 59 8.37 25.30 -36.48
CA ILE A 59 8.06 26.50 -35.69
C ILE A 59 6.73 26.34 -34.96
N LEU A 60 5.72 25.77 -35.62
CA LEU A 60 4.44 25.47 -34.97
C LEU A 60 4.60 24.50 -33.79
N ALA A 61 5.46 23.48 -33.92
CA ALA A 61 5.79 22.57 -32.83
C ALA A 61 6.45 23.31 -31.65
N MET A 62 7.30 24.31 -31.90
CA MET A 62 7.88 25.15 -30.85
C MET A 62 6.83 26.00 -30.14
N VAL A 63 5.85 26.57 -30.86
CA VAL A 63 4.73 27.31 -30.25
C VAL A 63 3.98 26.42 -29.26
N ILE A 64 3.60 25.22 -29.70
CA ILE A 64 2.89 24.24 -28.85
C ILE A 64 3.76 23.90 -27.63
N THR A 65 5.05 23.63 -27.84
CA THR A 65 5.98 23.27 -26.77
C THR A 65 6.11 24.37 -25.70
N PHE A 66 6.25 25.63 -26.10
CA PHE A 66 6.32 26.73 -25.13
C PHE A 66 4.99 26.96 -24.40
N ILE A 67 3.84 26.84 -25.08
CA ILE A 67 2.52 26.92 -24.40
C ILE A 67 2.42 25.80 -23.35
N THR A 68 2.82 24.58 -23.72
CA THR A 68 2.76 23.41 -22.85
C THR A 68 3.71 23.53 -21.65
N ILE A 69 4.94 24.04 -21.85
CA ILE A 69 5.92 24.23 -20.76
C ILE A 69 5.56 25.41 -19.85
N ALA A 70 4.81 26.41 -20.33
CA ALA A 70 4.41 27.55 -19.51
C ALA A 70 3.60 27.12 -18.26
N VAL A 71 2.86 26.01 -18.34
CA VAL A 71 2.07 25.48 -17.23
C VAL A 71 2.95 25.01 -16.06
N PRO A 72 3.86 24.01 -16.20
CA PRO A 72 4.72 23.58 -15.10
C PRO A 72 5.74 24.65 -14.68
N VAL A 73 5.98 25.67 -15.52
CA VAL A 73 6.85 26.80 -15.16
C VAL A 73 6.13 27.81 -14.27
N GLN A 74 4.85 28.08 -14.50
CA GLN A 74 4.08 29.07 -13.73
C GLN A 74 3.41 28.49 -12.49
N LEU A 75 2.85 27.28 -12.64
CA LEU A 75 2.05 26.64 -11.60
C LEU A 75 2.96 25.85 -10.68
N ASN A 76 2.62 25.84 -9.39
CA ASN A 76 3.36 25.11 -8.37
C ASN A 76 2.54 23.96 -7.79
N GLY A 77 3.21 22.84 -7.50
CA GLY A 77 2.64 21.66 -6.85
C GLY A 77 1.38 21.14 -7.55
N GLY A 78 0.33 20.89 -6.75
CA GLY A 78 -0.90 20.23 -7.19
C GLY A 78 -1.63 20.84 -8.40
N TRP A 79 -1.42 22.12 -8.70
CA TRP A 79 -2.01 22.77 -9.87
C TRP A 79 -1.51 22.22 -11.20
N VAL A 80 -0.23 21.84 -11.27
CA VAL A 80 0.37 21.20 -12.45
C VAL A 80 -0.29 19.84 -12.68
N THR A 81 -0.45 19.05 -11.62
CA THR A 81 -1.11 17.76 -11.67
C THR A 81 -2.57 17.88 -12.11
N ILE A 82 -3.32 18.86 -11.59
CA ILE A 82 -4.71 19.11 -12.02
C ILE A 82 -4.78 19.43 -13.51
N PHE A 83 -3.90 20.30 -14.01
CA PHE A 83 -3.87 20.66 -15.43
C PHE A 83 -3.72 19.41 -16.32
N TRP A 84 -2.68 18.61 -16.08
CA TRP A 84 -2.41 17.41 -16.88
C TRP A 84 -3.53 16.39 -16.79
N THR A 85 -4.08 16.21 -15.59
CA THR A 85 -5.16 15.24 -15.36
C THR A 85 -6.43 15.64 -16.09
N VAL A 86 -6.82 16.91 -16.01
CA VAL A 86 -8.01 17.43 -16.69
C VAL A 86 -7.80 17.34 -18.20
N GLU A 87 -6.67 17.81 -18.72
CA GLU A 87 -6.34 17.74 -20.16
C GLU A 87 -6.37 16.30 -20.68
N ALA A 88 -5.70 15.37 -19.98
CA ALA A 88 -5.71 13.95 -20.31
C ALA A 88 -7.14 13.39 -20.36
N SER A 89 -7.96 13.71 -19.35
CA SER A 89 -9.33 13.20 -19.25
C SER A 89 -10.25 13.74 -20.34
N VAL A 90 -10.12 15.02 -20.70
CA VAL A 90 -10.91 15.66 -21.76
C VAL A 90 -10.50 15.12 -23.12
N LEU A 91 -9.19 15.03 -23.42
CA LEU A 91 -8.71 14.46 -24.67
C LEU A 91 -9.11 12.99 -24.81
N PHE A 92 -9.01 12.22 -23.72
CA PHE A 92 -9.47 10.83 -23.71
C PHE A 92 -10.97 10.73 -23.98
N TYR A 93 -11.79 11.56 -23.33
CA TYR A 93 -13.22 11.59 -23.57
C TYR A 93 -13.57 11.95 -25.02
N LEU A 94 -12.96 13.01 -25.57
CA LEU A 94 -13.18 13.43 -26.95
C LEU A 94 -12.73 12.37 -27.95
N ALA A 95 -11.60 11.69 -27.68
CA ALA A 95 -11.13 10.58 -28.50
C ALA A 95 -12.18 9.48 -28.62
N ARG A 96 -12.82 9.11 -27.51
CA ARG A 96 -13.81 8.01 -27.44
C ARG A 96 -15.18 8.41 -27.99
N VAL A 97 -15.62 9.64 -27.76
CA VAL A 97 -16.94 10.12 -28.22
C VAL A 97 -16.91 10.55 -29.69
N LYS A 98 -15.83 11.19 -30.14
CA LYS A 98 -15.70 11.68 -31.52
C LYS A 98 -14.96 10.70 -32.44
N ASN A 99 -14.46 9.58 -31.91
CA ASN A 99 -13.66 8.58 -32.65
C ASN A 99 -12.44 9.18 -33.37
N ILE A 100 -11.78 10.16 -32.75
CA ILE A 100 -10.62 10.84 -33.33
C ILE A 100 -9.34 10.22 -32.76
N ALA A 101 -8.63 9.43 -33.58
CA ALA A 101 -7.44 8.68 -33.16
C ALA A 101 -6.29 9.56 -32.64
N ILE A 102 -6.17 10.81 -33.11
CA ILE A 102 -5.09 11.71 -32.66
C ILE A 102 -5.23 12.09 -31.19
N TYR A 103 -6.47 12.34 -30.72
CA TYR A 103 -6.73 12.65 -29.31
C TYR A 103 -6.47 11.45 -28.41
N GLU A 104 -6.72 10.24 -28.91
CA GLU A 104 -6.41 9.01 -28.18
C GLU A 104 -4.90 8.90 -27.97
N LYS A 105 -4.11 9.09 -29.04
CA LYS A 105 -2.63 9.03 -29.01
C LYS A 105 -2.03 10.09 -28.09
N LEU A 106 -2.58 11.29 -28.08
CA LEU A 106 -2.13 12.38 -27.20
C LEU A 106 -2.51 12.17 -25.73
N SER A 107 -3.67 11.56 -25.46
CA SER A 107 -4.13 11.34 -24.08
C SER A 107 -3.23 10.39 -23.29
N PHE A 108 -2.65 9.36 -23.93
CA PHE A 108 -1.88 8.33 -23.23
C PHE A 108 -0.61 8.86 -22.54
N PRO A 109 0.29 9.59 -23.23
CA PRO A 109 1.42 10.24 -22.56
C PRO A 109 0.99 11.16 -21.41
N LEU A 110 -0.10 11.90 -21.59
CA LEU A 110 -0.61 12.83 -20.57
C LEU A 110 -1.14 12.10 -19.33
N ILE A 111 -1.76 10.92 -19.47
CA ILE A 111 -2.17 10.09 -18.34
C ILE A 111 -0.95 9.73 -17.45
N PHE A 112 0.16 9.33 -18.07
CA PHE A 112 1.38 9.00 -17.33
C PHE A 112 2.05 10.24 -16.75
N LEU A 113 2.06 11.34 -17.51
CA LEU A 113 2.64 12.59 -17.05
C LEU A 113 1.87 13.15 -15.85
N ALA A 114 0.53 13.11 -15.88
CA ALA A 114 -0.32 13.44 -14.75
C ALA A 114 -0.03 12.57 -13.53
N PHE A 115 0.15 11.25 -13.73
CA PHE A 115 0.47 10.33 -12.64
C PHE A 115 1.86 10.60 -12.04
N LEU A 116 2.88 10.84 -12.87
CA LEU A 116 4.22 11.20 -12.41
C LEU A 116 4.23 12.54 -11.67
N SER A 117 3.47 13.52 -12.16
CA SER A 117 3.27 14.82 -11.50
C SER A 117 2.67 14.63 -10.10
N LEU A 118 1.66 13.77 -9.96
CA LEU A 118 1.07 13.46 -8.64
C LEU A 118 2.09 12.79 -7.68
N LEU A 119 2.92 11.88 -8.19
CA LEU A 119 3.98 11.26 -7.37
C LEU A 119 5.01 12.28 -6.88
N GLN A 120 5.38 13.24 -7.73
CA GLN A 120 6.28 14.33 -7.38
C GLN A 120 5.67 15.29 -6.35
N ASP A 121 4.37 15.59 -6.46
CA ASP A 121 3.65 16.40 -5.45
C ASP A 121 3.67 15.72 -4.07
N TRP A 122 3.51 14.40 -4.05
CA TRP A 122 3.60 13.64 -2.81
C TRP A 122 5.01 13.60 -2.24
N SER A 123 6.05 13.43 -3.05
CA SER A 123 7.43 13.40 -2.55
C SER A 123 7.88 14.76 -1.99
N SER A 124 7.59 15.85 -2.70
CA SER A 124 7.95 17.22 -2.26
C SER A 124 7.26 17.64 -0.96
N SER A 125 6.07 17.10 -0.70
CA SER A 125 5.36 17.33 0.56
C SER A 125 6.08 16.75 1.78
N PHE A 126 6.96 15.76 1.62
CA PHE A 126 7.75 15.19 2.72
C PHE A 126 8.93 16.08 3.14
N ASP A 127 9.40 17.00 2.29
CA ASP A 127 10.56 17.84 2.61
C ASP A 127 10.18 19.11 3.40
N TYR A 128 8.88 19.46 3.48
CA TYR A 128 8.40 20.70 4.10
C TYR A 128 8.06 20.57 5.60
N TYR A 129 8.39 19.46 6.26
CA TYR A 129 8.12 19.26 7.69
C TYR A 129 8.93 20.19 8.63
N GLY A 130 9.81 21.04 8.09
CA GLY A 130 10.55 22.06 8.83
C GLY A 130 9.78 23.36 9.11
N ASN A 131 8.67 23.65 8.43
CA ASN A 131 7.97 24.93 8.57
C ASN A 131 6.53 24.76 9.06
N ASN A 132 6.18 25.49 10.13
CA ASN A 132 4.89 25.58 10.82
C ASN A 132 3.70 25.97 9.93
N LEU A 133 3.31 25.13 8.97
CA LEU A 133 1.99 25.23 8.34
C LEU A 133 1.11 24.14 8.95
N ALA A 134 0.13 24.58 9.73
CA ALA A 134 -0.89 23.74 10.30
C ALA A 134 -1.72 23.11 9.17
N ILE A 135 -1.25 21.99 8.61
CA ILE A 135 -2.00 21.25 7.60
C ILE A 135 -3.22 20.65 8.32
N THR A 136 -4.40 20.97 7.82
CA THR A 136 -5.67 20.36 8.23
C THR A 136 -5.81 19.00 7.55
N PRO A 137 -5.90 17.89 8.30
CA PRO A 137 -6.17 16.57 7.72
C PRO A 137 -7.42 16.62 6.84
N MET A 138 -7.38 15.98 5.68
CA MET A 138 -8.47 15.91 4.69
C MET A 138 -8.93 17.25 4.08
N LEU A 139 -8.46 18.40 4.58
CA LEU A 139 -8.73 19.74 4.04
C LEU A 139 -7.41 20.39 3.63
N ASN A 140 -6.64 19.70 2.78
CA ASN A 140 -5.39 20.22 2.25
C ASN A 140 -5.37 20.14 0.71
N VAL A 141 -4.55 21.01 0.10
CA VAL A 141 -4.45 21.13 -1.36
C VAL A 141 -4.03 19.82 -2.01
N ASN A 142 -3.15 19.05 -1.36
CA ASN A 142 -2.65 17.78 -1.89
C ASN A 142 -3.76 16.71 -1.90
N PHE A 143 -4.60 16.68 -0.87
CA PHE A 143 -5.78 15.82 -0.82
C PHE A 143 -6.80 16.20 -1.89
N LEU A 144 -7.09 17.50 -2.05
CA LEU A 144 -7.99 17.99 -3.09
C LEU A 144 -7.48 17.63 -4.50
N THR A 145 -6.19 17.83 -4.75
CA THR A 145 -5.51 17.47 -5.99
C THR A 145 -5.70 15.97 -6.29
N ALA A 146 -5.46 15.12 -5.30
CA ALA A 146 -5.69 13.68 -5.43
C ALA A 146 -7.16 13.32 -5.66
N CYS A 147 -8.11 14.00 -5.01
CA CYS A 147 -9.55 13.79 -5.24
C CYS A 147 -9.95 14.14 -6.68
N ILE A 148 -9.47 15.27 -7.22
CA ILE A 148 -9.71 15.66 -8.62
C ILE A 148 -9.09 14.61 -9.56
N PHE A 149 -7.86 14.20 -9.29
CA PHE A 149 -7.18 13.14 -10.05
C PHE A 149 -8.01 11.84 -10.07
N ILE A 150 -8.44 11.37 -8.90
CA ILE A 150 -9.28 10.18 -8.74
C ILE A 150 -10.59 10.34 -9.53
N GLY A 151 -11.24 11.51 -9.45
CA GLY A 151 -12.46 11.82 -10.18
C GLY A 151 -12.30 11.70 -11.70
N CYS A 152 -11.24 12.31 -12.25
CA CYS A 152 -10.89 12.21 -13.67
C CYS A 152 -10.57 10.77 -14.08
N PHE A 153 -9.82 10.01 -13.28
CA PHE A 153 -9.50 8.60 -13.59
C PHE A 153 -10.73 7.69 -13.50
N ILE A 154 -11.64 7.92 -12.57
CA ILE A 154 -12.95 7.22 -12.53
C ILE A 154 -13.75 7.54 -13.78
N TRP A 155 -13.76 8.81 -14.22
CA TRP A 155 -14.45 9.21 -15.44
C TRP A 155 -13.86 8.52 -16.67
N MET A 156 -12.53 8.56 -16.84
CA MET A 156 -11.83 7.86 -17.92
C MET A 156 -12.10 6.34 -17.89
N PHE A 157 -12.07 5.71 -16.71
CA PHE A 157 -12.38 4.29 -16.57
C PHE A 157 -13.82 3.96 -17.00
N LYS A 158 -14.80 4.79 -16.64
CA LYS A 158 -16.20 4.61 -17.08
C LYS A 158 -16.33 4.76 -18.60
N VAL A 159 -15.71 5.79 -19.17
CA VAL A 159 -15.72 6.04 -20.62
C VAL A 159 -15.02 4.91 -21.39
N SER A 160 -13.93 4.35 -20.85
CA SER A 160 -13.23 3.22 -21.48
C SER A 160 -14.08 1.94 -21.54
N LYS A 161 -15.08 1.81 -20.67
CA LYS A 161 -15.99 0.65 -20.62
C LYS A 161 -17.20 0.80 -21.54
N GLN A 162 -17.54 2.01 -21.96
CA GLN A 162 -18.58 2.20 -22.96
C GLN A 162 -18.06 1.62 -24.28
N GLU A 163 -18.80 0.66 -24.84
CA GLU A 163 -18.45 0.00 -26.11
C GLU A 163 -18.38 1.06 -27.21
N THR A 164 -17.15 1.39 -27.63
CA THR A 164 -16.95 2.08 -28.90
C THR A 164 -16.84 1.02 -29.97
N GLU A 165 -17.56 1.20 -31.08
CA GLU A 165 -17.59 0.27 -32.22
C GLU A 165 -16.20 -0.07 -32.78
N LYS A 166 -15.19 0.77 -32.52
CA LYS A 166 -13.80 0.52 -32.89
C LYS A 166 -12.93 0.29 -31.66
N PRO A 167 -12.24 -0.87 -31.55
CA PRO A 167 -11.20 -1.06 -30.54
C PRO A 167 -10.04 -0.10 -30.80
N ALA A 168 -9.34 0.33 -29.74
CA ALA A 168 -8.16 1.18 -29.88
C ALA A 168 -7.19 0.57 -30.91
N GLU A 169 -6.72 1.40 -31.84
CA GLU A 169 -6.02 0.97 -33.06
C GLU A 169 -4.85 0.03 -32.71
N TRP A 170 -4.10 0.33 -31.63
CA TRP A 170 -2.86 -0.38 -31.29
C TRP A 170 -3.02 -1.30 -30.06
N PRO A 171 -2.38 -2.48 -30.04
CA PRO A 171 -2.47 -3.43 -28.92
C PRO A 171 -2.00 -2.87 -27.57
N TRP A 172 -0.95 -2.03 -27.58
CA TRP A 172 -0.39 -1.44 -26.36
C TRP A 172 -1.37 -0.44 -25.70
N MET A 173 -2.12 0.32 -26.48
CA MET A 173 -3.16 1.24 -25.99
C MET A 173 -4.27 0.47 -25.25
N ARG A 174 -4.69 -0.69 -25.78
CA ARG A 174 -5.66 -1.57 -25.12
C ARG A 174 -5.16 -2.13 -23.80
N GLN A 175 -3.86 -2.44 -23.71
CA GLN A 175 -3.25 -2.89 -22.45
C GLN A 175 -3.25 -1.77 -21.40
N ILE A 176 -2.92 -0.53 -21.79
CA ILE A 176 -2.97 0.62 -20.88
C ILE A 176 -4.40 0.84 -20.35
N LEU A 177 -5.42 0.79 -21.21
CA LEU A 177 -6.81 0.96 -20.79
C LEU A 177 -7.29 -0.14 -19.84
N SER A 178 -6.90 -1.39 -20.11
CA SER A 178 -7.36 -2.54 -19.32
C SER A 178 -6.60 -2.76 -18.01
N TYR A 179 -5.34 -2.29 -17.91
CA TYR A 179 -4.50 -2.50 -16.74
C TYR A 179 -3.99 -1.22 -16.10
N ALA A 180 -3.44 -0.27 -16.85
CA ALA A 180 -2.79 0.90 -16.27
C ALA A 180 -3.78 1.86 -15.61
N ILE A 181 -4.87 2.25 -16.29
CA ILE A 181 -5.87 3.17 -15.70
C ILE A 181 -6.46 2.61 -14.40
N PRO A 182 -6.96 1.35 -14.35
CA PRO A 182 -7.48 0.78 -13.10
C PRO A 182 -6.41 0.65 -12.01
N SER A 183 -5.18 0.30 -12.38
CA SER A 183 -4.08 0.13 -11.41
C SER A 183 -3.65 1.46 -10.83
N ILE A 184 -3.47 2.49 -11.67
CA ILE A 184 -3.16 3.86 -11.25
C ILE A 184 -4.28 4.37 -10.35
N LEU A 185 -5.54 4.16 -10.72
CA LEU A 185 -6.68 4.57 -9.89
C LEU A 185 -6.65 3.89 -8.51
N LEU A 186 -6.50 2.56 -8.46
CA LEU A 186 -6.44 1.82 -7.19
C LEU A 186 -5.26 2.24 -6.33
N LEU A 187 -4.07 2.36 -6.93
CA LEU A 187 -2.86 2.82 -6.25
C LEU A 187 -3.03 4.24 -5.71
N THR A 188 -3.62 5.12 -6.50
CA THR A 188 -3.82 6.52 -6.11
C THR A 188 -4.77 6.64 -4.95
N VAL A 189 -5.90 5.92 -4.98
CA VAL A 189 -6.85 5.88 -3.87
C VAL A 189 -6.15 5.39 -2.60
N TYR A 190 -5.39 4.28 -2.68
CA TYR A 190 -4.67 3.74 -1.53
C TYR A 190 -3.66 4.73 -0.94
N ILE A 191 -2.76 5.28 -1.77
CA ILE A 191 -1.70 6.17 -1.31
C ILE A 191 -2.28 7.47 -0.73
N THR A 192 -3.31 8.04 -1.36
CA THR A 192 -3.94 9.29 -0.91
C THR A 192 -4.38 9.21 0.55
N PHE A 193 -5.17 8.20 0.90
CA PHE A 193 -5.65 8.04 2.29
C PHE A 193 -4.52 7.61 3.24
N ARG A 194 -3.57 6.78 2.78
CA ARG A 194 -2.38 6.45 3.59
C ARG A 194 -1.58 7.70 3.97
N LEU A 195 -1.39 8.63 3.03
CA LEU A 195 -0.69 9.89 3.28
C LEU A 195 -1.44 10.77 4.28
N GLU A 196 -2.77 10.83 4.21
CA GLU A 196 -3.57 11.58 5.20
C GLU A 196 -3.45 11.00 6.61
N ILE A 197 -3.42 9.66 6.74
CA ILE A 197 -3.14 9.01 8.03
C ILE A 197 -1.73 9.40 8.51
N SER A 198 -0.71 9.33 7.64
CA SER A 198 0.66 9.72 7.99
C SER A 198 0.71 11.17 8.49
N LYS A 199 0.21 12.12 7.70
CA LYS A 199 0.21 13.55 8.04
C LYS A 199 -0.50 13.83 9.36
N HIS A 200 -1.60 13.13 9.64
CA HIS A 200 -2.31 13.28 10.91
C HIS A 200 -1.41 12.93 12.10
N PHE A 201 -0.70 11.80 12.03
CA PHE A 201 0.22 11.38 13.09
C PHE A 201 1.49 12.23 13.13
N ASP A 202 2.04 12.63 11.98
CA ASP A 202 3.21 13.51 11.93
C ASP A 202 2.90 14.85 12.62
N LYS A 203 1.67 15.37 12.47
CA LYS A 203 1.18 16.53 13.23
C LYS A 203 1.06 16.26 14.73
N LEU A 204 0.53 15.09 15.13
CA LEU A 204 0.44 14.71 16.54
C LEU A 204 1.83 14.67 17.19
N ILE A 205 2.81 14.06 16.51
CA ILE A 205 4.22 14.03 16.98
C ILE A 205 4.72 15.46 17.18
N GLN A 206 4.60 16.33 16.18
CA GLN A 206 5.06 17.72 16.29
C GLN A 206 4.37 18.50 17.43
N SER A 207 3.11 18.19 17.72
CA SER A 207 2.38 18.82 18.84
C SER A 207 2.89 18.39 20.22
N THR A 208 3.64 17.29 20.31
CA THR A 208 4.23 16.79 21.56
C THR A 208 5.62 17.37 21.88
N ARG A 209 6.10 18.33 21.08
CA ARG A 209 7.44 18.90 21.24
C ARG A 209 7.65 19.51 22.63
N ILE A 210 8.63 18.99 23.36
CA ILE A 210 9.10 19.54 24.63
C ILE A 210 10.51 20.09 24.43
N THR A 211 10.76 21.31 24.91
CA THR A 211 12.10 21.91 24.93
C THR A 211 12.81 21.53 26.22
N LEU A 212 13.94 20.83 26.12
CA LEU A 212 14.76 20.52 27.28
C LEU A 212 15.58 21.77 27.65
N HIS A 213 15.54 22.17 28.94
CA HIS A 213 16.23 23.38 29.40
C HIS A 213 17.75 23.26 29.30
N GLN A 214 18.38 24.35 28.83
CA GLN A 214 19.82 24.55 28.71
C GLN A 214 20.52 24.48 30.08
N ARG A 215 21.70 23.82 30.15
CA ARG A 215 22.67 24.06 31.23
C ARG A 215 23.67 25.17 30.88
N ILE A 216 23.92 25.47 29.60
CA ILE A 216 24.94 26.44 29.14
C ILE A 216 24.48 27.07 27.82
N GLY A 217 24.60 28.40 27.70
CA GLY A 217 24.02 29.23 26.62
C GLY A 217 24.69 29.15 25.24
N THR A 218 25.37 28.05 24.89
CA THR A 218 26.03 27.85 23.59
C THR A 218 25.50 26.70 22.76
N ASP A 219 24.61 25.87 23.31
CA ASP A 219 24.08 24.69 22.61
C ASP A 219 22.70 24.98 21.99
N ASP A 220 22.50 24.45 20.78
CA ASP A 220 21.19 24.41 20.13
C ASP A 220 20.16 23.73 21.05
N PRO A 221 18.91 24.23 21.12
CA PRO A 221 17.88 23.64 21.94
C PRO A 221 17.63 22.18 21.53
N SER A 222 17.77 21.25 22.48
CA SER A 222 17.35 19.86 22.28
C SER A 222 15.84 19.72 22.52
N TYR A 223 15.20 18.97 21.63
CA TYR A 223 13.76 18.72 21.66
C TYR A 223 13.49 17.24 21.90
N GLU A 224 12.48 16.96 22.71
CA GLU A 224 11.93 15.62 22.91
C GLU A 224 10.53 15.54 22.30
N PHE A 225 10.23 14.41 21.68
CA PHE A 225 8.96 14.12 21.02
C PHE A 225 8.42 12.77 21.47
N ASN A 226 7.10 12.63 21.44
CA ASN A 226 6.48 11.36 21.74
C ASN A 226 6.48 10.43 20.52
N TYR A 227 7.54 9.63 20.37
CA TYR A 227 7.71 8.66 19.29
C TYR A 227 6.70 7.50 19.33
N ASN A 228 5.92 7.32 20.41
CA ASN A 228 4.81 6.36 20.42
C ASN A 228 3.79 6.63 19.30
N TYR A 229 3.61 7.90 18.92
CA TYR A 229 2.74 8.27 17.80
C TYR A 229 3.26 7.77 16.45
N GLU A 230 4.56 7.52 16.31
CA GLU A 230 5.13 6.93 15.09
C GLU A 230 4.79 5.43 14.99
N THR A 231 4.86 4.71 16.10
CA THR A 231 4.42 3.31 16.15
C THR A 231 2.90 3.19 15.97
N LEU A 232 2.12 4.11 16.56
CA LEU A 232 0.66 4.19 16.33
C LEU A 232 0.32 4.52 14.87
N LYS A 233 1.06 5.43 14.24
CA LYS A 233 0.94 5.73 12.80
C LYS A 233 1.07 4.45 11.98
N THR A 234 2.11 3.67 12.23
CA THR A 234 2.38 2.40 11.55
C THR A 234 1.25 1.39 11.78
N ALA A 235 0.75 1.25 13.02
CA ALA A 235 -0.38 0.37 13.33
C ALA A 235 -1.66 0.77 12.60
N TRP A 236 -1.98 2.07 12.52
CA TRP A 236 -3.13 2.56 11.76
C TRP A 236 -3.00 2.36 10.26
N ILE A 237 -1.79 2.50 9.71
CA ILE A 237 -1.51 2.18 8.29
C ILE A 237 -1.77 0.69 8.03
N TYR A 238 -1.43 -0.22 8.95
CA TYR A 238 -1.78 -1.63 8.81
C TYR A 238 -3.28 -1.89 8.86
N ILE A 239 -3.99 -1.29 9.82
CA ILE A 239 -5.46 -1.38 9.90
C ILE A 239 -6.10 -0.90 8.60
N TYR A 240 -5.66 0.25 8.09
CA TYR A 240 -6.12 0.80 6.83
C TYR A 240 -5.84 -0.13 5.64
N THR A 241 -4.63 -0.72 5.59
CA THR A 241 -4.24 -1.65 4.51
C THR A 241 -5.10 -2.92 4.52
N LEU A 242 -5.34 -3.50 5.71
CA LEU A 242 -6.22 -4.65 5.89
C LEU A 242 -7.66 -4.34 5.45
N PHE A 243 -8.17 -3.18 5.86
CA PHE A 243 -9.48 -2.70 5.45
C PHE A 243 -9.57 -2.50 3.93
N PHE A 244 -8.60 -1.80 3.33
CA PHE A 244 -8.57 -1.50 1.91
C PHE A 244 -8.54 -2.77 1.06
N ALA A 245 -7.66 -3.72 1.39
CA ALA A 245 -7.58 -5.01 0.70
C ALA A 245 -8.90 -5.79 0.81
N SER A 246 -9.53 -5.77 2.00
CA SER A 246 -10.82 -6.42 2.24
C SER A 246 -11.95 -5.77 1.44
N ALA A 247 -12.03 -4.43 1.44
CA ALA A 247 -13.03 -3.67 0.72
C ALA A 247 -12.88 -3.85 -0.80
N LEU A 248 -11.66 -3.83 -1.32
CA LEU A 248 -11.36 -4.10 -2.73
C LEU A 248 -11.82 -5.50 -3.13
N ASN A 249 -11.58 -6.48 -2.27
CA ASN A 249 -11.98 -7.86 -2.52
C ASN A 249 -13.50 -8.06 -2.49
N TYR A 250 -14.17 -7.46 -1.50
CA TYR A 250 -15.62 -7.41 -1.43
C TYR A 250 -16.23 -6.73 -2.66
N TYR A 251 -15.69 -5.59 -3.07
CA TYR A 251 -16.18 -4.85 -4.24
C TYR A 251 -16.00 -5.64 -5.54
N ASN A 252 -14.86 -6.33 -5.70
CA ASN A 252 -14.65 -7.18 -6.86
C ASN A 252 -15.61 -8.38 -6.88
N THR A 253 -15.78 -9.09 -5.77
CA THR A 253 -16.64 -10.28 -5.71
C THR A 253 -18.13 -9.95 -5.85
N LYS A 254 -18.59 -8.81 -5.33
CA LYS A 254 -20.01 -8.42 -5.36
C LYS A 254 -20.42 -7.60 -6.57
N LYS A 255 -19.60 -6.65 -7.01
CA LYS A 255 -19.97 -5.70 -8.09
C LYS A 255 -19.23 -5.95 -9.39
N LEU A 256 -17.89 -5.97 -9.38
CA LEU A 256 -17.12 -5.99 -10.63
C LEU A 256 -17.06 -7.37 -11.31
N LYS A 257 -17.03 -8.45 -10.51
CA LYS A 257 -16.92 -9.85 -10.94
C LYS A 257 -15.81 -10.08 -11.97
N ASN A 258 -14.66 -9.41 -11.80
CA ASN A 258 -13.56 -9.45 -12.76
C ASN A 258 -12.49 -10.48 -12.33
N SER A 259 -12.29 -11.51 -13.16
CA SER A 259 -11.31 -12.58 -12.90
C SER A 259 -9.86 -12.10 -12.89
N LYS A 260 -9.48 -11.10 -13.71
CA LYS A 260 -8.11 -10.56 -13.70
C LYS A 260 -7.83 -9.82 -12.39
N LEU A 261 -8.79 -9.01 -11.95
CA LEU A 261 -8.71 -8.32 -10.65
C LEU A 261 -8.74 -9.31 -9.48
N ALA A 262 -9.43 -10.45 -9.63
CA ALA A 262 -9.45 -11.50 -8.60
C ALA A 262 -8.05 -12.10 -8.37
N ILE A 263 -7.27 -12.33 -9.44
CA ILE A 263 -5.88 -12.81 -9.34
C ILE A 263 -5.00 -11.74 -8.69
N ALA A 264 -5.14 -10.47 -9.10
CA ALA A 264 -4.39 -9.37 -8.48
C ALA A 264 -4.70 -9.24 -6.97
N ASN A 265 -5.98 -9.29 -6.59
CA ASN A 265 -6.40 -9.28 -5.19
C ASN A 265 -5.83 -10.46 -4.41
N LEU A 266 -5.75 -11.65 -5.01
CA LEU A 266 -5.14 -12.82 -4.36
C LEU A 266 -3.69 -12.52 -3.96
N ILE A 267 -2.90 -11.99 -4.89
CA ILE A 267 -1.49 -11.65 -4.65
C ILE A 267 -1.37 -10.55 -3.58
N ILE A 268 -2.17 -9.48 -3.70
CA ILE A 268 -2.20 -8.39 -2.72
C ILE A 268 -2.55 -8.92 -1.33
N ASN A 269 -3.59 -9.75 -1.21
CA ASN A 269 -4.03 -10.28 0.07
C ASN A 269 -2.96 -11.18 0.71
N LEU A 270 -2.28 -12.02 -0.08
CA LEU A 270 -1.17 -12.86 0.42
C LEU A 270 -0.02 -12.00 0.96
N LEU A 271 0.36 -10.94 0.23
CA LEU A 271 1.39 -9.99 0.68
C LEU A 271 0.97 -9.24 1.94
N VAL A 272 -0.26 -8.73 1.99
CA VAL A 272 -0.79 -8.00 3.14
C VAL A 272 -0.85 -8.91 4.37
N VAL A 273 -1.29 -10.16 4.24
CA VAL A 273 -1.28 -11.14 5.33
C VAL A 273 0.15 -11.41 5.80
N ALA A 274 1.09 -11.66 4.90
CA ALA A 274 2.48 -11.95 5.27
C ALA A 274 3.14 -10.76 6.00
N ILE A 275 2.97 -9.55 5.49
CA ILE A 275 3.54 -8.33 6.10
C ILE A 275 2.88 -8.07 7.45
N PHE A 276 1.56 -8.23 7.58
CA PHE A 276 0.88 -8.03 8.85
C PHE A 276 1.31 -9.05 9.91
N LEU A 277 1.41 -10.33 9.56
CA LEU A 277 1.83 -11.37 10.51
C LEU A 277 3.28 -11.19 10.98
N THR A 278 4.17 -10.72 10.11
CA THR A 278 5.59 -10.54 10.43
C THR A 278 5.87 -9.20 11.12
N HIS A 279 5.52 -8.09 10.48
CA HIS A 279 5.84 -6.75 10.98
C HIS A 279 4.65 -6.11 11.70
N GLY A 280 3.41 -6.28 11.22
CA GLY A 280 2.24 -5.68 11.86
C GLY A 280 2.03 -6.15 13.31
N LEU A 281 2.18 -7.45 13.57
CA LEU A 281 2.12 -8.00 14.93
C LEU A 281 3.30 -7.55 15.80
N LEU A 282 4.48 -7.35 15.22
CA LEU A 282 5.65 -6.80 15.92
C LEU A 282 5.37 -5.35 16.35
N THR A 283 4.85 -4.51 15.46
CA THR A 283 4.45 -3.12 15.80
C THR A 283 3.43 -3.08 16.94
N LEU A 284 2.48 -4.04 16.97
CA LEU A 284 1.51 -4.14 18.06
C LEU A 284 2.16 -4.56 19.39
N SER A 285 3.19 -5.41 19.35
CA SER A 285 3.99 -5.73 20.53
C SER A 285 4.81 -4.54 21.02
N GLU A 286 5.44 -3.77 20.11
CA GLU A 286 6.18 -2.55 20.46
C GLU A 286 5.29 -1.50 21.16
N LEU A 287 4.02 -1.38 20.74
CA LEU A 287 3.05 -0.50 21.41
C LEU A 287 2.73 -0.97 22.84
N ARG A 288 2.59 -2.27 23.05
CA ARG A 288 2.42 -2.86 24.39
C ARG A 288 3.66 -2.61 25.23
N ASP A 289 4.86 -2.83 24.68
CA ASP A 289 6.13 -2.63 25.40
C ASP A 289 6.28 -1.17 25.82
N SER A 290 5.93 -0.25 24.92
CA SER A 290 5.88 1.18 25.22
C SER A 290 4.92 1.46 26.39
N TYR A 291 3.73 0.86 26.41
CA TYR A 291 2.76 1.02 27.50
C TYR A 291 3.25 0.44 28.84
N LEU A 292 3.95 -0.69 28.83
CA LEU A 292 4.51 -1.32 30.03
C LEU A 292 5.79 -0.63 30.53
N SER A 293 6.52 0.04 29.64
CA SER A 293 7.76 0.73 29.99
C SER A 293 7.50 1.88 30.95
N SER A 294 8.16 1.84 32.11
CA SER A 294 8.12 2.94 33.10
C SER A 294 9.16 4.03 32.78
N GLU A 295 9.88 3.91 31.66
CA GLU A 295 11.04 4.73 31.32
C GLU A 295 10.70 6.05 30.61
N ASN A 296 9.45 6.22 30.15
CA ASN A 296 9.05 7.47 29.50
C ASN A 296 8.89 8.61 30.51
N LYS A 297 9.98 9.34 30.73
CA LYS A 297 10.07 10.44 31.70
C LYS A 297 9.12 11.61 31.40
N TYR A 298 8.77 11.83 30.13
CA TYR A 298 8.06 13.03 29.67
C TYR A 298 6.62 12.78 29.19
N PHE A 299 6.27 11.55 28.80
CA PHE A 299 5.00 11.26 28.15
C PHE A 299 4.27 10.11 28.83
N ASN A 300 2.97 10.28 29.09
CA ASN A 300 2.11 9.20 29.57
C ASN A 300 1.55 8.41 28.37
N ILE A 301 1.74 7.09 28.39
CA ILE A 301 1.29 6.20 27.32
C ILE A 301 -0.09 5.64 27.68
N SER A 302 -1.06 5.88 26.79
CA SER A 302 -2.44 5.45 26.96
C SER A 302 -2.60 3.93 26.80
N SER A 303 -3.56 3.36 27.54
CA SER A 303 -4.01 1.96 27.37
C SER A 303 -4.58 1.66 25.98
N PHE A 304 -4.84 2.69 25.17
CA PHE A 304 -5.17 2.55 23.75
C PHE A 304 -4.13 1.74 22.96
N ASN A 305 -2.85 1.80 23.36
CA ASN A 305 -1.77 1.00 22.79
C ASN A 305 -2.04 -0.52 22.88
N ILE A 306 -2.74 -0.97 23.93
CA ILE A 306 -3.17 -2.37 24.05
C ILE A 306 -4.44 -2.59 23.21
N GLY A 307 -5.41 -1.68 23.31
CA GLY A 307 -6.71 -1.82 22.65
C GLY A 307 -6.65 -1.90 21.12
N ILE A 308 -5.74 -1.16 20.49
CA ILE A 308 -5.59 -1.12 19.02
C ILE A 308 -5.26 -2.49 18.42
N ARG A 309 -4.64 -3.38 19.19
CA ARG A 309 -4.35 -4.76 18.80
C ARG A 309 -5.61 -5.51 18.37
N TYR A 310 -6.69 -5.41 19.14
CA TYR A 310 -7.94 -6.11 18.85
C TYR A 310 -8.69 -5.50 17.66
N ILE A 311 -8.54 -4.18 17.44
CA ILE A 311 -9.04 -3.52 16.24
C ILE A 311 -8.30 -4.07 15.01
N ALA A 312 -6.97 -4.15 15.05
CA ALA A 312 -6.17 -4.72 13.97
C ALA A 312 -6.52 -6.19 13.70
N MET A 313 -6.71 -7.00 14.75
CA MET A 313 -7.16 -8.39 14.62
C MET A 313 -8.54 -8.52 13.98
N ALA A 314 -9.47 -7.61 14.29
CA ALA A 314 -10.79 -7.61 13.67
C ALA A 314 -10.72 -7.34 12.16
N PHE A 315 -9.92 -6.37 11.72
CA PHE A 315 -9.69 -6.11 10.30
C PHE A 315 -8.89 -7.21 9.61
N PHE A 316 -7.99 -7.88 10.32
CA PHE A 316 -7.30 -9.06 9.81
C PHE A 316 -8.27 -10.23 9.59
N ALA A 317 -9.15 -10.51 10.56
CA ALA A 317 -10.19 -11.52 10.43
C ALA A 317 -11.15 -11.18 9.27
N LEU A 318 -11.52 -9.91 9.10
CA LEU A 318 -12.29 -9.43 7.95
C LEU A 318 -11.58 -9.76 6.63
N LEU A 319 -10.27 -9.55 6.51
CA LEU A 319 -9.50 -9.90 5.32
C LEU A 319 -9.51 -11.40 5.04
N ILE A 320 -9.32 -12.22 6.07
CA ILE A 320 -9.38 -13.69 5.95
C ILE A 320 -10.77 -14.16 5.48
N VAL A 321 -11.84 -13.56 6.00
CA VAL A 321 -13.22 -13.83 5.54
C VAL A 321 -13.39 -13.44 4.07
N GLN A 322 -12.88 -12.28 3.66
CA GLN A 322 -12.96 -11.85 2.26
C GLN A 322 -12.13 -12.76 1.33
N CYS A 323 -10.97 -13.24 1.79
CA CYS A 323 -10.17 -14.25 1.11
C CYS A 323 -10.99 -15.53 0.85
N TYR A 324 -11.70 -16.03 1.86
CA TYR A 324 -12.60 -17.17 1.70
C TYR A 324 -13.76 -16.89 0.73
N GLN A 325 -14.37 -15.69 0.79
CA GLN A 325 -15.42 -15.29 -0.17
C GLN A 325 -14.91 -15.22 -1.60
N LEU A 326 -13.69 -14.73 -1.82
CA LEU A 326 -13.04 -14.71 -3.13
C LEU A 326 -12.83 -16.13 -3.66
N GLN A 327 -12.36 -17.05 -2.82
CA GLN A 327 -12.21 -18.47 -3.16
C GLN A 327 -13.55 -19.11 -3.57
N LYS A 328 -14.64 -18.78 -2.88
CA LYS A 328 -15.99 -19.29 -3.18
C LYS A 328 -16.66 -18.61 -4.38
N SER A 329 -16.17 -17.45 -4.81
CA SER A 329 -16.82 -16.65 -5.88
C SER A 329 -16.78 -17.27 -7.28
N GLY A 330 -15.94 -18.28 -7.51
CA GLY A 330 -15.72 -18.88 -8.83
C GLY A 330 -14.93 -18.00 -9.81
N LEU A 331 -14.45 -16.82 -9.38
CA LEU A 331 -13.68 -15.89 -10.21
C LEU A 331 -12.25 -16.37 -10.50
N LEU A 332 -11.73 -17.28 -9.67
CA LEU A 332 -10.41 -17.90 -9.82
C LEU A 332 -10.55 -19.17 -10.66
N LYS A 333 -9.79 -19.26 -11.76
CA LYS A 333 -9.85 -20.40 -12.71
C LYS A 333 -9.36 -21.72 -12.13
N LYS A 334 -8.49 -21.67 -11.11
CA LYS A 334 -7.88 -22.84 -10.46
C LYS A 334 -8.47 -23.00 -9.06
N ASP A 335 -8.65 -24.24 -8.61
CA ASP A 335 -9.04 -24.51 -7.24
C ASP A 335 -7.87 -24.24 -6.28
N PHE A 336 -8.05 -23.25 -5.40
CA PHE A 336 -7.07 -22.84 -4.40
C PHE A 336 -7.47 -23.26 -2.98
N LYS A 337 -8.47 -24.15 -2.78
CA LYS A 337 -8.94 -24.59 -1.44
C LYS A 337 -7.80 -24.91 -0.48
N THR A 338 -6.85 -25.73 -0.90
CA THR A 338 -5.70 -26.15 -0.08
C THR A 338 -4.83 -24.96 0.34
N MET A 339 -4.60 -24.00 -0.56
CA MET A 339 -3.83 -22.79 -0.26
C MET A 339 -4.53 -21.92 0.78
N PHE A 340 -5.85 -21.73 0.65
CA PHE A 340 -6.62 -20.93 1.60
C PHE A 340 -6.75 -21.61 2.97
N ASP A 341 -6.81 -22.95 3.02
CA ASP A 341 -6.71 -23.68 4.28
C ASP A 341 -5.36 -23.40 4.97
N TYR A 342 -4.24 -23.53 4.25
CA TYR A 342 -2.93 -23.20 4.83
C TYR A 342 -2.84 -21.75 5.29
N LEU A 343 -3.30 -20.81 4.47
CA LEU A 343 -3.36 -19.39 4.84
C LEU A 343 -4.12 -19.19 6.16
N LEU A 344 -5.30 -19.79 6.29
CA LEU A 344 -6.14 -19.69 7.48
C LEU A 344 -5.44 -20.28 8.71
N TYR A 345 -5.01 -21.55 8.66
CA TYR A 345 -4.50 -22.24 9.84
C TYR A 345 -3.09 -21.77 10.25
N ILE A 346 -2.26 -21.32 9.30
CA ILE A 346 -0.98 -20.68 9.63
C ILE A 346 -1.24 -19.33 10.29
N SER A 347 -2.17 -18.53 9.74
CA SER A 347 -2.54 -17.23 10.33
C SER A 347 -3.10 -17.37 11.74
N ILE A 348 -3.98 -18.34 11.98
CA ILE A 348 -4.53 -18.61 13.31
C ILE A 348 -3.41 -18.96 14.30
N LEU A 349 -2.50 -19.86 13.94
CA LEU A 349 -1.37 -20.23 14.80
C LEU A 349 -0.52 -19.01 15.16
N TRP A 350 -0.22 -18.17 14.17
CA TRP A 350 0.60 -16.98 14.36
C TRP A 350 -0.08 -15.94 15.26
N ILE A 351 -1.37 -15.68 15.04
CA ILE A 351 -2.17 -14.75 15.84
C ILE A 351 -2.28 -15.22 17.29
N ILE A 352 -2.63 -16.49 17.53
CA ILE A 352 -2.76 -17.02 18.90
C ILE A 352 -1.38 -17.08 19.58
N SER A 353 -0.30 -17.38 18.84
CA SER A 353 1.07 -17.31 19.39
C SER A 353 1.41 -15.89 19.84
N SER A 354 1.13 -14.89 19.00
CA SER A 354 1.33 -13.49 19.34
C SER A 354 0.45 -13.06 20.52
N GLU A 355 -0.80 -13.52 20.58
CA GLU A 355 -1.72 -13.19 21.68
C GLU A 355 -1.29 -13.82 23.01
N LEU A 356 -0.77 -15.05 22.98
CA LEU A 356 -0.21 -15.67 24.17
C LEU A 356 0.95 -14.84 24.72
N ILE A 357 1.86 -14.38 23.85
CA ILE A 357 2.98 -13.50 24.26
C ILE A 357 2.44 -12.19 24.84
N ASN A 358 1.43 -11.58 24.20
CA ASN A 358 0.79 -10.37 24.70
C ASN A 358 0.22 -10.55 26.12
N ILE A 359 -0.55 -11.61 26.35
CA ILE A 359 -1.18 -11.90 27.64
C ILE A 359 -0.10 -12.16 28.72
N LEU A 360 0.90 -12.98 28.42
CA LEU A 360 1.95 -13.34 29.39
C LEU A 360 2.82 -12.16 29.80
N GLU A 361 3.04 -11.21 28.89
CA GLU A 361 3.79 -9.99 29.22
C GLU A 361 2.94 -9.00 30.01
N LEU A 362 1.66 -8.84 29.66
CA LEU A 362 0.72 -8.02 30.45
C LEU A 362 0.52 -8.57 31.88
N SER A 363 0.66 -9.88 32.08
CA SER A 363 0.61 -10.50 33.41
C SER A 363 1.95 -10.47 34.16
N GLY A 364 3.01 -9.87 33.61
CA GLY A 364 4.33 -9.77 34.25
C GLY A 364 5.14 -11.07 34.27
N THR A 365 4.75 -12.08 33.48
CA THR A 365 5.39 -13.42 33.46
C THR A 365 6.31 -13.60 32.25
N GLN A 366 7.26 -12.66 32.08
CA GLN A 366 8.09 -12.55 30.87
C GLN A 366 8.98 -13.77 30.61
N GLU A 367 9.40 -14.54 31.62
CA GLU A 367 10.27 -15.70 31.39
C GLU A 367 9.53 -16.94 30.87
N SER A 368 8.20 -16.96 30.91
CA SER A 368 7.39 -18.17 30.67
C SER A 368 6.88 -18.33 29.24
N TYR A 369 7.04 -17.34 28.35
CA TYR A 369 6.46 -17.41 26.99
C TYR A 369 7.08 -18.52 26.13
N LYS A 370 8.35 -18.88 26.35
CA LYS A 370 9.05 -19.90 25.56
C LYS A 370 8.34 -21.26 25.65
N LEU A 371 8.07 -21.69 26.88
CA LEU A 371 7.31 -22.90 27.16
C LEU A 371 5.85 -22.79 26.73
N GLY A 372 5.21 -21.65 27.03
CA GLY A 372 3.81 -21.42 26.66
C GLY A 372 3.58 -21.61 25.16
N LEU A 373 4.50 -21.08 24.32
CA LEU A 373 4.42 -21.25 22.86
C LEU A 373 4.51 -22.71 22.42
N SER A 374 5.37 -23.51 23.05
CA SER A 374 5.53 -24.92 22.66
C SER A 374 4.34 -25.77 23.11
N ILE A 375 3.75 -25.47 24.27
CA ILE A 375 2.48 -26.07 24.70
C ILE A 375 1.36 -25.69 23.72
N LEU A 376 1.26 -24.41 23.36
CA LEU A 376 0.26 -23.90 22.41
C LEU A 376 0.37 -24.59 21.06
N TRP A 377 1.58 -24.69 20.49
CA TRP A 377 1.79 -25.35 19.21
C TRP A 377 1.48 -26.84 19.27
N GLY A 378 1.81 -27.51 20.38
CA GLY A 378 1.45 -28.92 20.63
C GLY A 378 -0.06 -29.14 20.66
N VAL A 379 -0.79 -28.35 21.46
CA VAL A 379 -2.26 -28.39 21.53
C VAL A 379 -2.88 -28.04 20.17
N TYR A 380 -2.32 -27.06 19.47
CA TYR A 380 -2.80 -26.66 18.15
C TYR A 380 -2.59 -27.77 17.10
N SER A 381 -1.47 -28.50 17.17
CA SER A 381 -1.22 -29.65 16.30
C SER A 381 -2.27 -30.75 16.50
N LEU A 382 -2.65 -31.06 17.76
CA LEU A 382 -3.74 -31.99 18.05
C LEU A 382 -5.07 -31.51 17.47
N PHE A 383 -5.38 -30.22 17.63
CA PHE A 383 -6.56 -29.60 17.04
C PHE A 383 -6.60 -29.76 15.52
N LEU A 384 -5.48 -29.51 14.83
CA LEU A 384 -5.38 -29.66 13.38
C LEU A 384 -5.51 -31.13 12.92
N ILE A 385 -4.96 -32.10 13.67
CA ILE A 385 -5.16 -33.53 13.41
C ILE A 385 -6.65 -33.87 13.53
N GLY A 386 -7.29 -33.47 14.62
CA GLY A 386 -8.73 -33.70 14.84
C GLY A 386 -9.59 -33.09 13.74
N MET A 387 -9.31 -31.83 13.35
CA MET A 387 -9.99 -31.15 12.25
C MET A 387 -9.72 -31.80 10.89
N GLY A 388 -8.49 -32.25 10.63
CA GLY A 388 -8.10 -32.93 9.40
C GLY A 388 -8.71 -34.32 9.25
N LEU A 389 -8.98 -35.01 10.37
CA LEU A 389 -9.74 -36.26 10.40
C LEU A 389 -11.24 -35.99 10.24
N ALA A 390 -11.82 -35.06 11.01
CA ALA A 390 -13.25 -34.76 10.96
C ALA A 390 -13.72 -34.23 9.60
N LYS A 391 -12.85 -33.53 8.85
CA LYS A 391 -13.16 -32.97 7.53
C LYS A 391 -12.54 -33.75 6.36
N ASN A 392 -11.93 -34.92 6.60
CA ASN A 392 -11.21 -35.70 5.59
C ASN A 392 -10.22 -34.86 4.75
N LYS A 393 -9.40 -34.02 5.40
CA LYS A 393 -8.41 -33.15 4.76
C LYS A 393 -6.98 -33.66 5.03
N LYS A 394 -6.44 -34.46 4.11
CA LYS A 394 -5.09 -35.05 4.19
C LYS A 394 -3.99 -34.02 4.43
N HIS A 395 -4.03 -32.88 3.73
CA HIS A 395 -3.04 -31.80 3.88
C HIS A 395 -3.01 -31.19 5.29
N LEU A 396 -4.15 -31.08 5.98
CA LEU A 396 -4.19 -30.60 7.36
C LEU A 396 -3.54 -31.59 8.33
N ARG A 397 -3.74 -32.90 8.10
CA ARG A 397 -3.12 -33.96 8.92
C ARG A 397 -1.60 -33.94 8.78
N ILE A 398 -1.09 -33.87 7.55
CA ILE A 398 0.35 -33.80 7.28
C ILE A 398 0.95 -32.52 7.87
N GLY A 399 0.32 -31.36 7.63
CA GLY A 399 0.79 -30.09 8.19
C GLY A 399 0.83 -30.11 9.73
N ALA A 400 -0.15 -30.74 10.37
CA ALA A 400 -0.17 -30.90 11.82
C ALA A 400 0.96 -31.81 12.33
N MET A 401 1.27 -32.91 11.64
CA MET A 401 2.40 -33.77 12.00
C MET A 401 3.75 -33.05 11.84
N VAL A 402 3.90 -32.25 10.79
CA VAL A 402 5.10 -31.43 10.59
C VAL A 402 5.24 -30.39 11.71
N LEU A 403 4.15 -29.65 12.01
CA LEU A 403 4.14 -28.69 13.12
C LEU A 403 4.49 -29.39 14.44
N PHE A 404 3.89 -30.55 14.70
CA PHE A 404 4.18 -31.33 15.89
C PHE A 404 5.65 -31.77 15.97
N GLY A 405 6.22 -32.26 14.87
CA GLY A 405 7.65 -32.57 14.80
C GLY A 405 8.54 -31.36 15.13
N ILE A 406 8.21 -30.17 14.59
CA ILE A 406 8.90 -28.92 14.91
C ILE A 406 8.78 -28.59 16.40
N THR A 407 7.60 -28.76 17.00
CA THR A 407 7.40 -28.52 18.44
C THR A 407 8.25 -29.41 19.31
N LEU A 408 8.37 -30.70 18.95
CA LEU A 408 9.21 -31.65 19.67
C LEU A 408 10.66 -31.19 19.62
N ILE A 409 11.18 -30.92 18.42
CA ILE A 409 12.57 -30.46 18.25
C ILE A 409 12.82 -29.19 19.08
N LYS A 410 11.96 -28.18 18.96
CA LYS A 410 12.09 -26.93 19.72
C LYS A 410 12.08 -27.18 21.24
N LEU A 411 11.14 -28.00 21.70
CA LEU A 411 10.96 -28.29 23.12
C LEU A 411 12.21 -29.00 23.69
N PHE A 412 12.74 -30.00 23.00
CA PHE A 412 13.93 -30.74 23.44
C PHE A 412 15.21 -29.91 23.42
N PHE A 413 15.46 -29.16 22.33
CA PHE A 413 16.74 -28.49 22.13
C PHE A 413 16.80 -27.06 22.70
N TYR A 414 15.68 -26.35 22.75
CA TYR A 414 15.65 -24.94 23.13
C TYR A 414 14.93 -24.71 24.46
N ASP A 415 13.71 -25.24 24.63
CA ASP A 415 12.90 -24.87 25.80
C ASP A 415 13.33 -25.62 27.07
N ILE A 416 13.60 -26.93 26.98
CA ILE A 416 13.99 -27.76 28.13
C ILE A 416 15.33 -27.33 28.74
N TYR A 417 16.26 -26.79 27.96
CA TYR A 417 17.61 -26.46 28.44
C TYR A 417 17.58 -25.54 29.67
N SER A 418 16.68 -24.54 29.65
CA SER A 418 16.54 -23.52 30.69
C SER A 418 15.71 -23.94 31.91
N LEU A 419 15.13 -25.15 31.92
CA LEU A 419 14.16 -25.55 32.94
C LEU A 419 14.77 -26.24 34.17
N SER A 420 14.10 -26.02 35.30
CA SER A 420 14.31 -26.81 36.53
C SER A 420 14.01 -28.30 36.29
N THR A 421 14.64 -29.17 37.07
CA THR A 421 14.47 -30.64 36.96
C THR A 421 13.01 -31.07 37.07
N ILE A 422 12.23 -30.43 37.95
CA ILE A 422 10.80 -30.74 38.16
C ILE A 422 9.98 -30.36 36.91
N SER A 423 10.22 -29.17 36.36
CA SER A 423 9.55 -28.72 35.13
C SER A 423 9.88 -29.62 33.94
N LYS A 424 11.13 -30.11 33.84
CA LYS A 424 11.54 -31.09 32.81
C LYS A 424 10.74 -32.39 32.92
N THR A 425 10.61 -32.94 34.12
CA THR A 425 9.84 -34.17 34.35
C THR A 425 8.38 -34.01 33.93
N ILE A 426 7.73 -32.90 34.33
CA ILE A 426 6.34 -32.60 33.94
C ILE A 426 6.19 -32.53 32.42
N VAL A 427 7.08 -31.79 31.76
CA VAL A 427 7.07 -31.65 30.29
C VAL A 427 7.22 -33.00 29.60
N PHE A 428 8.12 -33.87 30.05
CA PHE A 428 8.29 -35.22 29.46
C PHE A 428 7.07 -36.11 29.65
N VAL A 429 6.42 -36.07 30.82
CA VAL A 429 5.19 -36.85 31.07
C VAL A 429 4.04 -36.35 30.20
N SER A 430 3.83 -35.03 30.12
CA SER A 430 2.81 -34.44 29.25
C SER A 430 3.06 -34.76 27.77
N LEU A 431 4.33 -34.77 27.36
CA LEU A 431 4.71 -35.13 25.99
C LEU A 431 4.41 -36.59 25.67
N GLY A 432 4.73 -37.50 26.59
CA GLY A 432 4.40 -38.93 26.46
C GLY A 432 2.90 -39.18 26.33
N ALA A 433 2.10 -38.51 27.17
CA ALA A 433 0.64 -38.58 27.08
C ALA A 433 0.13 -38.06 25.72
N LEU A 434 0.70 -36.96 25.23
CA LEU A 434 0.31 -36.36 23.97
C LEU A 434 0.65 -37.25 22.75
N LEU A 435 1.82 -37.91 22.77
CA LEU A 435 2.19 -38.92 21.76
C LEU A 435 1.23 -40.11 21.74
N LEU A 436 0.80 -40.60 22.91
CA LEU A 436 -0.19 -41.67 23.02
C LEU A 436 -1.54 -41.25 22.44
N ILE A 437 -2.00 -40.02 22.70
CA ILE A 437 -3.25 -39.49 22.14
C ILE A 437 -3.18 -39.45 20.60
N ILE A 438 -2.06 -38.96 20.03
CA ILE A 438 -1.88 -38.92 18.57
C ILE A 438 -1.90 -40.32 17.98
N SER A 439 -1.14 -41.24 18.57
CA SER A 439 -1.08 -42.65 18.13
C SER A 439 -2.45 -43.31 18.17
N PHE A 440 -3.21 -43.09 19.26
CA PHE A 440 -4.57 -43.58 19.40
C PHE A 440 -5.51 -43.00 18.34
N LEU A 441 -5.50 -41.67 18.13
CA LEU A 441 -6.33 -41.02 17.11
C LEU A 441 -6.01 -41.57 15.71
N TYR A 442 -4.73 -41.72 15.38
CA TYR A 442 -4.33 -42.26 14.09
C TYR A 442 -4.80 -43.71 13.89
N ASN A 443 -4.64 -44.56 14.90
CA ASN A 443 -5.05 -45.96 14.81
C ASN A 443 -6.58 -46.11 14.75
N LYS A 444 -7.33 -45.35 15.56
CA LYS A 444 -8.79 -45.38 15.60
C LYS A 444 -9.42 -44.94 14.28
N TYR A 445 -8.88 -43.90 13.66
CA TYR A 445 -9.41 -43.33 12.41
C TYR A 445 -8.69 -43.85 11.15
N LYS A 446 -7.87 -44.91 11.27
CA LYS A 446 -7.11 -45.50 10.17
C LYS A 446 -7.96 -45.88 8.96
N HIS A 447 -9.20 -46.33 9.17
CA HIS A 447 -10.13 -46.70 8.09
C HIS A 447 -10.51 -45.49 7.21
N LEU A 448 -10.76 -44.31 7.80
CA LEU A 448 -11.02 -43.06 7.06
C LEU A 448 -9.81 -42.58 6.25
N ILE A 449 -8.60 -42.97 6.66
CA ILE A 449 -7.34 -42.59 6.01
C ILE A 449 -7.03 -43.50 4.82
N ILE A 450 -7.38 -44.79 4.91
CA ILE A 450 -7.11 -45.78 3.85
C ILE A 450 -8.07 -45.61 2.66
N ASP A 451 -9.32 -45.23 2.91
CA ASP A 451 -10.30 -44.99 1.84
C ASP A 451 -9.96 -43.76 0.99
N ASP A 452 -9.34 -42.71 1.57
CA ASP A 452 -8.82 -41.54 0.81
C ASP A 452 -7.76 -41.94 -0.24
N VAL A 453 -6.93 -42.96 0.04
CA VAL A 453 -5.84 -43.40 -0.86
C VAL A 453 -6.39 -44.16 -2.08
N LYS A 454 -7.53 -44.83 -1.95
CA LYS A 454 -8.17 -45.58 -3.06
C LYS A 454 -8.98 -44.71 -4.02
N VAL A 455 -9.23 -43.44 -3.68
CA VAL A 455 -10.04 -42.50 -4.49
C VAL A 455 -9.15 -41.51 -5.25
N GLU A 456 -7.86 -41.38 -4.88
CA GLU A 456 -6.86 -40.55 -5.58
C GLU A 456 -6.10 -41.29 -6.70
N ASP A 457 -6.25 -42.63 -6.82
CA ASP A 457 -5.80 -43.47 -7.94
C ASP A 457 -6.93 -43.67 -8.96
#